data_AF-A0AAE0A7A1-F1
#
_entry.id   AF-A0AAE0A7A1-F1
#
_cell.length_a   1.000
_cell.length_b   1.000
_cell.length_c   1.000
_cell.angle_alpha   90.00
_cell.angle_beta   90.00
_cell.angle_gamma   90.00
#
_symmetry.space_group_name_H-M   'P 1'
#
loop_
_entity.id
_entity.type
_entity.pdbx_description
1 polymer ?
#
loop_
_entity_poly.entity_id
_entity_poly.type
_entity_poly.pdbx_seq_one_letter_code
_entity_poly.pdbx_strand_id
1 'polypeptide(L)'
;MMFCTWNVRGAGKKGFPKVISDLRNIYNFDVIAILEPRISGSRALKVVNKLGFSDKFLVETFGFSGGIWLLWNGNRVKLQVVASSRHSITAVVAEGDRFWVLTVVYANPSVVIRLHPSAPSYGDLSNLCPRLDESVFDDLNKPLMESFKTGSFPIELNKTLIALVLKIPSLIDMTHIRLISLCNTTYKIISKVIVTRLTKLMHNLICPNQLAFVPGRQIQDNIIVAQEVLHKFKIMKGNKCLFSWKIDLSKAYDRLQWNFIREVIVEADLKGSFVDLIMWCVSTVRYRAVLNGEVTETFTPGCGIRQGDPLSPYLFVLCMEKLSHLINRRVHFGYWKCVKVSRGGPPISHLFFADDFILFGQGSVTKLN
;
A
#
# COMPACT_ATOMS: atom_id res chain seq x y z
N MET A 1 -10.76 -13.05 24.08
CA MET A 1 -9.45 -13.44 23.53
C MET A 1 -9.05 -12.44 22.44
N MET A 2 -7.80 -11.97 22.43
CA MET A 2 -7.35 -11.04 21.37
C MET A 2 -6.11 -11.55 20.62
N PHE A 3 -6.15 -11.38 19.30
CA PHE A 3 -5.09 -11.81 18.37
C PHE A 3 -4.36 -10.60 17.79
N CYS A 4 -3.04 -10.71 17.72
CA CYS A 4 -2.19 -9.77 17.02
C CYS A 4 -1.46 -10.47 15.87
N THR A 5 -1.38 -9.82 14.71
CA THR A 5 -0.53 -10.29 13.61
C THR A 5 0.39 -9.16 13.17
N TRP A 6 1.69 -9.41 13.06
CA TRP A 6 2.65 -8.38 12.68
C TRP A 6 3.71 -8.92 11.71
N ASN A 7 3.75 -8.35 10.50
CA ASN A 7 4.92 -8.46 9.63
C ASN A 7 6.02 -7.50 10.11
N VAL A 8 7.01 -8.05 10.82
CA VAL A 8 8.04 -7.27 11.54
C VAL A 8 9.23 -6.87 10.67
N ARG A 9 9.41 -7.52 9.51
CA ARG A 9 10.55 -7.35 8.59
C ARG A 9 11.91 -7.33 9.31
N GLY A 10 12.09 -8.22 10.30
CA GLY A 10 13.30 -8.34 11.11
C GLY A 10 13.07 -8.20 12.62
N ALA A 11 12.97 -9.34 13.31
CA ALA A 11 12.85 -9.45 14.77
C ALA A 11 14.20 -9.36 15.50
N GLY A 12 15.33 -9.31 14.78
CA GLY A 12 16.68 -9.29 15.36
C GLY A 12 17.16 -7.94 15.90
N LYS A 13 16.33 -6.89 15.80
CA LYS A 13 16.68 -5.52 16.25
C LYS A 13 16.61 -5.44 17.78
N LYS A 14 17.56 -4.72 18.41
CA LYS A 14 17.68 -4.63 19.89
C LYS A 14 16.38 -4.17 20.58
N GLY A 15 15.63 -3.26 19.98
CA GLY A 15 14.39 -2.71 20.56
C GLY A 15 13.14 -3.58 20.36
N PHE A 16 13.19 -4.62 19.53
CA PHE A 16 12.00 -5.38 19.15
C PHE A 16 11.26 -6.02 20.35
N PRO A 17 11.94 -6.70 21.30
CA PRO A 17 11.25 -7.26 22.47
C PRO A 17 10.55 -6.20 23.33
N LYS A 18 11.15 -5.02 23.46
CA LYS A 18 10.56 -3.91 24.22
C LYS A 18 9.25 -3.46 23.58
N VAL A 19 9.25 -3.27 22.25
CA VAL A 19 8.03 -2.87 21.53
C VAL A 19 6.91 -3.90 21.69
N ILE A 20 7.21 -5.20 21.60
CA ILE A 20 6.21 -6.24 21.83
C ILE A 20 5.67 -6.21 23.26
N SER A 21 6.55 -6.02 24.26
CA SER A 21 6.13 -5.87 25.65
C SER A 21 5.22 -4.67 25.84
N ASP A 22 5.57 -3.51 25.28
CA ASP A 22 4.77 -2.29 25.37
C ASP A 22 3.39 -2.49 24.72
N LEU A 23 3.36 -3.07 23.51
CA LEU A 23 2.11 -3.40 22.83
C LEU A 23 1.25 -4.39 23.63
N ARG A 24 1.87 -5.40 24.24
CA ARG A 24 1.16 -6.36 25.09
C ARG A 24 0.59 -5.69 26.33
N ASN A 25 1.29 -4.74 26.92
CA ASN A 25 0.79 -4.00 28.09
C ASN A 25 -0.38 -3.07 27.71
N ILE A 26 -0.32 -2.45 26.53
CA ILE A 26 -1.37 -1.53 26.06
C ILE A 26 -2.62 -2.29 25.62
N TYR A 27 -2.45 -3.36 24.84
CA TYR A 27 -3.55 -4.04 24.17
C TYR A 27 -3.95 -5.34 24.90
N ASN A 28 -3.05 -6.01 25.62
CA ASN A 28 -3.32 -7.27 26.33
C ASN A 28 -3.81 -8.39 25.37
N PHE A 29 -3.12 -8.59 24.24
CA PHE A 29 -3.38 -9.71 23.33
C PHE A 29 -2.81 -11.04 23.88
N ASP A 30 -3.56 -12.12 23.64
CA ASP A 30 -3.27 -13.46 24.17
C ASP A 30 -2.50 -14.33 23.17
N VAL A 31 -2.60 -14.02 21.87
CA VAL A 31 -1.94 -14.73 20.78
C VAL A 31 -1.31 -13.73 19.83
N ILE A 32 -0.09 -14.00 19.38
CA ILE A 32 0.59 -13.21 18.36
C ILE A 32 1.21 -14.07 17.26
N ALA A 33 0.96 -13.67 16.01
CA ALA A 33 1.63 -14.19 14.83
C ALA A 33 2.67 -13.17 14.31
N ILE A 34 3.95 -13.54 14.32
CA ILE A 34 5.05 -12.73 13.79
C ILE A 34 5.46 -13.26 12.42
N LEU A 35 5.43 -12.39 11.41
CA LEU A 35 5.77 -12.70 10.01
C LEU A 35 7.06 -11.96 9.61
N GLU A 36 7.88 -12.57 8.74
CA GLU A 36 9.21 -12.05 8.34
C GLU A 36 10.15 -11.71 9.53
N PRO A 37 10.41 -12.65 10.46
CA PRO A 37 11.36 -12.40 11.54
C PRO A 37 12.81 -12.20 11.03
N ARG A 38 13.17 -12.72 9.86
CA ARG A 38 14.53 -12.65 9.25
C ARG A 38 15.67 -13.09 10.17
N ILE A 39 15.36 -13.89 11.20
CA ILE A 39 16.30 -14.53 12.10
C ILE A 39 15.82 -15.95 12.39
N SER A 40 16.76 -16.87 12.55
CA SER A 40 16.52 -18.30 12.75
C SER A 40 17.34 -18.88 13.91
N GLY A 41 17.00 -20.11 14.29
CA GLY A 41 17.78 -20.93 15.23
C GLY A 41 17.94 -20.32 16.61
N SER A 42 19.15 -20.41 17.18
CA SER A 42 19.42 -19.98 18.56
C SER A 42 19.17 -18.49 18.80
N ARG A 43 19.37 -17.64 17.77
CA ARG A 43 19.08 -16.21 17.85
C ARG A 43 17.58 -15.94 17.90
N ALA A 44 16.79 -16.65 17.11
CA ALA A 44 15.33 -16.57 17.15
C ALA A 44 14.78 -16.98 18.52
N LEU A 45 15.21 -18.12 19.06
CA LEU A 45 14.79 -18.61 20.37
C LEU A 45 15.11 -17.62 21.49
N LYS A 46 16.30 -17.02 21.49
CA LYS A 46 16.68 -15.97 22.46
C LYS A 46 15.77 -14.75 22.40
N VAL A 47 15.30 -14.36 21.22
CA VAL A 47 14.37 -13.24 21.06
C VAL A 47 12.98 -13.64 21.54
N VAL A 48 12.45 -14.78 21.07
CA VAL A 48 11.11 -15.27 21.41
C VAL A 48 10.93 -15.45 22.92
N ASN A 49 11.93 -16.00 23.61
CA ASN A 49 11.87 -16.20 25.06
C ASN A 49 11.77 -14.87 25.84
N LYS A 50 12.16 -13.74 25.24
CA LYS A 50 12.03 -12.40 25.84
C LYS A 50 10.67 -11.74 25.58
N LEU A 51 9.82 -12.32 24.74
CA LEU A 51 8.52 -11.75 24.38
C LEU A 51 7.43 -12.05 25.42
N GLY A 52 7.71 -12.97 26.36
CA GLY A 52 6.84 -13.24 27.51
C GLY A 52 5.55 -13.97 27.17
N PHE A 53 5.59 -14.90 26.21
CA PHE A 53 4.54 -15.88 25.94
C PHE A 53 4.98 -17.23 26.52
N SER A 54 4.05 -17.99 27.10
CA SER A 54 4.34 -19.30 27.68
C SER A 54 4.61 -20.35 26.59
N ASP A 55 3.89 -20.26 25.48
CA ASP A 55 3.88 -21.25 24.43
C ASP A 55 4.24 -20.64 23.07
N LYS A 56 4.81 -21.47 22.20
CA LYS A 56 5.36 -21.05 20.92
C LYS A 56 5.44 -22.17 19.89
N PHE A 57 5.25 -21.80 18.62
CA PHE A 57 5.54 -22.63 17.46
C PHE A 57 6.25 -21.78 16.40
N LEU A 58 7.43 -22.22 15.95
CA LEU A 58 8.27 -21.45 15.04
C LEU A 58 8.48 -22.23 13.74
N VAL A 59 8.16 -21.59 12.62
CA VAL A 59 8.61 -21.98 11.28
C VAL A 59 9.86 -21.15 10.98
N GLU A 60 10.97 -21.83 10.72
CA GLU A 60 12.28 -21.21 10.49
C GLU A 60 12.35 -20.43 9.16
N THR A 61 13.25 -19.44 9.10
CA THR A 61 13.54 -18.69 7.87
C THR A 61 14.49 -19.46 6.97
N PHE A 62 14.36 -19.32 5.64
CA PHE A 62 15.37 -19.80 4.69
C PHE A 62 16.09 -18.61 4.04
N GLY A 63 17.39 -18.47 4.31
CA GLY A 63 18.14 -17.26 3.98
C GLY A 63 17.59 -16.01 4.69
N PHE A 64 17.33 -14.94 3.95
CA PHE A 64 16.78 -13.67 4.48
C PHE A 64 15.26 -13.53 4.39
N SER A 65 14.55 -14.62 4.07
CA SER A 65 13.13 -14.57 3.72
C SER A 65 12.33 -15.70 4.36
N GLY A 66 11.05 -15.44 4.59
CA GLY A 66 10.15 -16.39 5.27
C GLY A 66 10.19 -16.26 6.80
N GLY A 67 9.74 -17.34 7.45
CA GLY A 67 9.58 -17.45 8.89
C GLY A 67 8.20 -16.99 9.38
N ILE A 68 7.59 -17.84 10.20
CA ILE A 68 6.29 -17.59 10.83
C ILE A 68 6.43 -18.04 12.28
N TRP A 69 6.20 -17.14 13.23
CA TRP A 69 6.16 -17.50 14.64
C TRP A 69 4.75 -17.31 15.17
N LEU A 70 4.22 -18.34 15.81
CA LEU A 70 2.96 -18.27 16.54
C LEU A 70 3.27 -18.41 18.03
N LEU A 71 2.92 -17.40 18.83
CA LEU A 71 3.18 -17.37 20.27
C LEU A 71 1.86 -17.12 21.00
N TRP A 72 1.64 -17.78 22.13
CA TRP A 72 0.41 -17.60 22.90
C TRP A 72 0.61 -17.84 24.40
N ASN A 73 -0.37 -17.40 25.19
CA ASN A 73 -0.43 -17.70 26.60
C ASN A 73 -1.32 -18.94 26.85
N GLY A 74 -0.70 -20.11 27.02
CA GLY A 74 -1.39 -21.39 27.24
C GLY A 74 -2.27 -21.45 28.47
N ASN A 75 -2.05 -20.57 29.46
CA ASN A 75 -2.94 -20.45 30.62
C ASN A 75 -4.26 -19.75 30.28
N ARG A 76 -4.31 -18.97 29.19
CA ARG A 76 -5.49 -18.23 28.75
C ARG A 76 -6.14 -18.81 27.51
N VAL A 77 -5.34 -19.39 26.61
CA VAL A 77 -5.78 -19.87 25.30
C VAL A 77 -5.31 -21.30 25.10
N LYS A 78 -6.27 -22.22 24.96
CA LYS A 78 -6.02 -23.59 24.53
C LYS A 78 -5.88 -23.61 23.01
N LEU A 79 -4.64 -23.62 22.53
CA LEU A 79 -4.30 -23.64 21.11
C LEU A 79 -3.42 -24.86 20.82
N GLN A 80 -3.83 -25.66 19.83
CA GLN A 80 -3.06 -26.80 19.34
C GLN A 80 -2.72 -26.62 17.87
N VAL A 81 -1.44 -26.61 17.54
CA VAL A 81 -0.99 -26.61 16.13
C VAL A 81 -1.29 -27.98 15.52
N VAL A 82 -2.10 -28.00 14.46
CA VAL A 82 -2.56 -29.23 13.80
C VAL A 82 -1.90 -29.46 12.44
N ALA A 83 -1.37 -28.40 11.83
CA ALA A 83 -0.58 -28.49 10.60
C ALA A 83 0.39 -27.30 10.48
N SER A 84 1.53 -27.51 9.85
CA SER A 84 2.43 -26.42 9.48
C SER A 84 3.16 -26.73 8.17
N SER A 85 3.51 -25.67 7.48
CA SER A 85 4.34 -25.68 6.29
C SER A 85 5.34 -24.53 6.36
N ARG A 86 6.15 -24.34 5.31
CA ARG A 86 7.02 -23.16 5.18
C ARG A 86 6.25 -21.85 5.10
N HIS A 87 4.98 -21.91 4.71
CA HIS A 87 4.15 -20.77 4.37
C HIS A 87 2.88 -20.69 5.21
N SER A 88 2.65 -21.64 6.13
CA SER A 88 1.46 -21.64 6.97
C SER A 88 1.69 -22.30 8.32
N ILE A 89 0.98 -21.82 9.34
CA ILE A 89 0.74 -22.53 10.60
C ILE A 89 -0.77 -22.58 10.78
N THR A 90 -1.31 -23.78 10.99
CA THR A 90 -2.73 -24.02 11.26
C THR A 90 -2.87 -24.56 12.67
N ALA A 91 -3.71 -23.92 13.46
CA ALA A 91 -3.99 -24.32 14.82
C ALA A 91 -5.51 -24.39 15.05
N VAL A 92 -5.93 -25.34 15.89
CA VAL A 92 -7.27 -25.36 16.45
C VAL A 92 -7.22 -24.61 17.77
N VAL A 93 -8.13 -23.65 17.92
CA VAL A 93 -8.28 -22.82 19.12
C VAL A 93 -9.58 -23.20 19.80
N ALA A 94 -9.50 -23.55 21.09
CA ALA A 94 -10.66 -23.85 21.92
C ALA A 94 -11.00 -22.64 22.79
N GLU A 95 -12.26 -22.22 22.75
CA GLU A 95 -12.83 -21.11 23.53
C GLU A 95 -14.14 -21.60 24.19
N GLY A 96 -14.04 -22.06 25.44
CA GLY A 96 -15.13 -22.78 26.11
C GLY A 96 -15.44 -24.09 25.38
N ASP A 97 -16.70 -24.30 25.02
CA ASP A 97 -17.16 -25.47 24.25
C ASP A 97 -17.06 -25.27 22.72
N ARG A 98 -16.58 -24.10 22.27
CA ARG A 98 -16.45 -23.79 20.84
C ARG A 98 -15.01 -24.02 20.38
N PHE A 99 -14.88 -24.51 19.16
CA PHE A 99 -13.60 -24.69 18.49
C PHE A 99 -13.63 -23.94 17.16
N TRP A 100 -12.51 -23.32 16.82
CA TRP A 100 -12.33 -22.69 15.51
C TRP A 100 -10.88 -22.85 15.04
N VAL A 101 -10.67 -22.63 13.74
CA VAL A 101 -9.37 -22.85 13.10
C VAL A 101 -8.69 -21.50 12.84
N LEU A 102 -7.47 -21.35 13.37
CA LEU A 102 -6.57 -20.25 13.09
C LEU A 102 -5.52 -20.70 12.07
N THR A 103 -5.54 -20.12 10.87
CA THR A 103 -4.47 -20.33 9.89
C THR A 103 -3.71 -19.03 9.65
N VAL A 104 -2.44 -19.02 10.05
CA VAL A 104 -1.50 -17.94 9.76
C VAL A 104 -0.77 -18.29 8.47
N VAL A 105 -0.94 -17.47 7.43
CA VAL A 105 -0.30 -17.69 6.11
C VAL A 105 0.72 -16.59 5.81
N TYR A 106 1.87 -16.99 5.29
CA TYR A 106 2.89 -16.11 4.73
C TYR A 106 3.22 -16.53 3.30
N ALA A 107 2.84 -15.71 2.33
CA ALA A 107 3.06 -15.99 0.92
C ALA A 107 4.56 -16.14 0.58
N ASN A 108 4.87 -17.01 -0.39
CA ASN A 108 6.24 -17.21 -0.84
C ASN A 108 6.88 -15.85 -1.21
N PRO A 109 8.09 -15.51 -0.74
CA PRO A 109 8.70 -14.20 -0.98
C PRO A 109 9.03 -13.93 -2.46
N SER A 110 9.20 -14.97 -3.28
CA SER A 110 9.46 -14.85 -4.73
C SER A 110 8.19 -14.54 -5.51
N VAL A 111 8.17 -13.41 -6.22
CA VAL A 111 7.07 -13.04 -7.14
C VAL A 111 6.92 -14.08 -8.24
N VAL A 112 8.03 -14.57 -8.80
CA VAL A 112 8.03 -15.54 -9.91
C VAL A 112 7.35 -16.83 -9.49
N ILE A 113 7.66 -17.32 -8.28
CA ILE A 113 6.98 -18.50 -7.73
C ILE A 113 5.52 -18.18 -7.50
N ARG A 114 5.16 -17.06 -6.85
CA ARG A 114 3.74 -16.71 -6.62
C ARG A 114 2.88 -16.60 -7.88
N LEU A 115 3.49 -16.34 -9.04
CA LEU A 115 2.79 -16.17 -10.32
C LEU A 115 2.97 -17.38 -11.25
N HIS A 116 3.68 -18.42 -10.84
CA HIS A 116 3.90 -19.61 -11.67
C HIS A 116 2.59 -20.39 -11.80
N PRO A 117 2.23 -20.93 -13.00
CA PRO A 117 0.98 -21.66 -13.20
C PRO A 117 0.79 -22.88 -12.30
N SER A 118 1.88 -23.48 -11.83
CA SER A 118 1.89 -24.61 -10.88
C SER A 118 2.17 -24.22 -9.43
N ALA A 119 2.38 -22.94 -9.13
CA ALA A 119 2.35 -22.51 -7.76
C ALA A 119 0.92 -22.60 -7.24
N PRO A 120 0.71 -22.89 -5.94
CA PRO A 120 -0.63 -22.90 -5.38
C PRO A 120 -1.26 -21.55 -5.71
N SER A 121 -2.22 -21.57 -6.63
CA SER A 121 -2.99 -20.40 -7.00
C SER A 121 -3.76 -19.94 -5.77
N TYR A 122 -4.35 -18.75 -5.79
CA TYR A 122 -5.31 -18.39 -4.74
C TYR A 122 -6.52 -19.37 -4.73
N GLY A 123 -6.73 -20.15 -5.81
CA GLY A 123 -7.67 -21.28 -5.86
C GLY A 123 -7.17 -22.56 -5.17
N ASP A 124 -5.88 -22.65 -4.84
CA ASP A 124 -5.26 -23.74 -4.09
C ASP A 124 -5.05 -23.37 -2.61
N LEU A 125 -5.92 -22.53 -2.04
CA LEU A 125 -5.89 -22.31 -0.60
C LEU A 125 -6.19 -23.60 0.18
N SER A 126 -6.88 -24.56 -0.44
CA SER A 126 -6.98 -25.95 0.00
C SER A 126 -5.59 -26.61 0.13
N ASN A 127 -4.63 -26.33 -0.76
CA ASN A 127 -3.26 -26.85 -0.63
C ASN A 127 -2.42 -26.12 0.43
N LEU A 128 -2.70 -24.84 0.69
CA LEU A 128 -2.06 -24.06 1.77
C LEU A 128 -2.55 -24.48 3.17
N CYS A 129 -3.77 -25.02 3.23
CA CYS A 129 -4.42 -25.48 4.44
C CYS A 129 -5.37 -26.65 4.12
N PRO A 130 -4.87 -27.89 3.95
CA PRO A 130 -5.62 -29.07 3.48
C PRO A 130 -6.75 -29.54 4.40
N ARG A 131 -7.03 -28.80 5.46
CA ARG A 131 -8.12 -29.04 6.43
C ARG A 131 -9.11 -27.87 6.54
N LEU A 132 -8.92 -26.79 5.79
CA LEU A 132 -9.95 -25.75 5.68
C LEU A 132 -10.94 -26.19 4.59
N ASP A 133 -12.22 -26.21 4.96
CA ASP A 133 -13.31 -26.53 4.06
C ASP A 133 -13.38 -25.54 2.89
N GLU A 134 -13.68 -26.03 1.68
CA GLU A 134 -13.86 -25.20 0.48
C GLU A 134 -14.96 -24.14 0.69
N SER A 135 -15.95 -24.44 1.54
CA SER A 135 -17.02 -23.51 1.94
C SER A 135 -16.49 -22.17 2.51
N VAL A 136 -15.36 -22.18 3.22
CA VAL A 136 -14.75 -20.97 3.79
C VAL A 136 -14.19 -20.06 2.68
N PHE A 137 -13.71 -20.66 1.59
CA PHE A 137 -13.22 -19.90 0.45
C PHE A 137 -14.37 -19.39 -0.42
N ASP A 138 -15.47 -20.13 -0.47
CA ASP A 138 -16.70 -19.72 -1.14
C ASP A 138 -17.31 -18.45 -0.55
N ASP A 139 -17.28 -18.29 0.78
CA ASP A 139 -17.74 -17.09 1.48
C ASP A 139 -16.95 -15.82 1.12
N LEU A 140 -15.70 -15.98 0.67
CA LEU A 140 -14.86 -14.89 0.15
C LEU A 140 -15.04 -14.72 -1.36
N ASN A 141 -15.07 -15.83 -2.12
CA ASN A 141 -15.09 -15.81 -3.57
C ASN A 141 -16.43 -15.29 -4.11
N LYS A 142 -17.57 -15.68 -3.53
CA LYS A 142 -18.90 -15.27 -4.02
C LYS A 142 -19.06 -13.74 -3.95
N PRO A 143 -18.86 -13.06 -2.81
CA PRO A 143 -18.96 -11.59 -2.75
C PRO A 143 -17.93 -10.90 -3.65
N LEU A 144 -16.73 -11.47 -3.79
CA LEU A 144 -15.70 -10.92 -4.67
C LEU A 144 -16.17 -10.94 -6.13
N MET A 145 -16.60 -12.09 -6.62
CA MET A 145 -17.05 -12.27 -8.01
C MET A 145 -18.31 -11.45 -8.31
N GLU A 146 -19.26 -11.42 -7.37
CA GLU A 146 -20.46 -10.59 -7.47
C GLU A 146 -20.10 -9.10 -7.56
N SER A 147 -19.08 -8.65 -6.83
CA SER A 147 -18.69 -7.24 -6.88
C SER A 147 -18.14 -6.80 -8.23
N PHE A 148 -17.39 -7.66 -8.91
CA PHE A 148 -16.91 -7.37 -10.27
C PHE A 148 -18.02 -7.47 -11.33
N LYS A 149 -19.06 -8.27 -11.09
CA LYS A 149 -20.22 -8.38 -11.98
C LYS A 149 -21.15 -7.18 -11.84
N THR A 150 -21.50 -6.82 -10.61
CA THR A 150 -22.50 -5.78 -10.31
C THR A 150 -21.90 -4.37 -10.26
N GLY A 151 -20.59 -4.24 -10.09
CA GLY A 151 -19.94 -2.96 -9.89
C GLY A 151 -20.10 -2.39 -8.48
N SER A 152 -20.53 -3.20 -7.51
CA SER A 152 -20.77 -2.76 -6.14
C SER A 152 -20.54 -3.89 -5.13
N PHE A 153 -20.46 -3.56 -3.85
CA PHE A 153 -20.39 -4.55 -2.77
C PHE A 153 -21.11 -4.02 -1.53
N PRO A 154 -21.46 -4.86 -0.55
CA PRO A 154 -22.14 -4.40 0.66
C PRO A 154 -21.42 -3.23 1.33
N ILE A 155 -22.15 -2.14 1.60
CA ILE A 155 -21.61 -0.88 2.13
C ILE A 155 -20.75 -1.06 3.39
N GLU A 156 -21.07 -2.09 4.17
CA GLU A 156 -20.37 -2.52 5.37
C GLU A 156 -18.89 -2.81 5.14
N LEU A 157 -18.53 -3.35 3.97
CA LEU A 157 -17.14 -3.60 3.62
C LEU A 157 -16.35 -2.30 3.39
N ASN A 158 -17.02 -1.18 3.12
CA ASN A 158 -16.37 0.12 2.92
C ASN A 158 -16.24 0.95 4.21
N LYS A 159 -16.67 0.43 5.36
CA LYS A 159 -16.41 1.05 6.66
C LYS A 159 -14.91 1.01 6.95
N THR A 160 -14.34 2.16 7.22
CA THR A 160 -12.89 2.36 7.35
C THR A 160 -12.57 3.09 8.65
N LEU A 161 -11.62 2.56 9.42
CA LEU A 161 -11.09 3.28 10.58
C LEU A 161 -9.95 4.20 10.15
N ILE A 162 -9.92 5.43 10.63
CA ILE A 162 -8.78 6.34 10.46
C ILE A 162 -7.92 6.30 11.70
N ALA A 163 -6.69 5.80 11.55
CA ALA A 163 -5.67 5.86 12.58
C ALA A 163 -4.79 7.09 12.39
N LEU A 164 -4.49 7.79 13.49
CA LEU A 164 -3.57 8.93 13.51
C LEU A 164 -2.15 8.43 13.74
N VAL A 165 -1.24 8.68 12.80
CA VAL A 165 0.19 8.35 12.94
C VAL A 165 1.00 9.63 12.93
N LEU A 166 1.80 9.86 13.96
CA LEU A 166 2.69 11.02 14.01
C LEU A 166 3.81 10.87 12.98
N LYS A 167 4.03 11.92 12.16
CA LYS A 167 5.14 12.00 11.21
C LYS A 167 6.48 12.27 11.91
N ILE A 168 6.43 12.94 13.07
CA ILE A 168 7.60 13.30 13.88
C ILE A 168 7.34 12.98 15.37
N PRO A 169 8.38 12.86 16.22
CA PRO A 169 8.22 12.42 17.60
C PRO A 169 7.34 13.31 18.50
N SER A 170 7.28 14.62 18.22
CA SER A 170 6.51 15.59 19.00
C SER A 170 5.45 16.26 18.14
N LEU A 171 4.22 16.31 18.65
CA LEU A 171 3.12 17.00 17.99
C LEU A 171 3.17 18.50 18.32
N ILE A 172 3.39 19.32 17.29
CA ILE A 172 3.31 20.79 17.38
C ILE A 172 2.12 21.29 16.55
N ASP A 173 1.81 20.60 15.44
CA ASP A 173 0.73 20.94 14.51
C ASP A 173 0.06 19.65 13.98
N MET A 174 -1.25 19.72 13.71
CA MET A 174 -2.04 18.70 13.04
C MET A 174 -1.49 18.33 11.64
N THR A 175 -0.74 19.22 10.99
CA THR A 175 -0.03 18.91 9.73
C THR A 175 1.02 17.80 9.87
N HIS A 176 1.51 17.57 11.10
CA HIS A 176 2.44 16.51 11.43
C HIS A 176 1.75 15.17 11.67
N ILE A 177 0.43 15.10 11.55
CA ILE A 177 -0.32 13.86 11.64
C ILE A 177 -0.54 13.30 10.24
N ARG A 178 -0.28 12.00 10.09
CA ARG A 178 -0.59 11.23 8.90
C ARG A 178 -1.81 10.36 9.20
N LEU A 179 -2.90 10.65 8.49
CA LEU A 179 -4.12 9.85 8.56
C LEU A 179 -3.93 8.55 7.78
N ILE A 180 -4.09 7.40 8.42
CA ILE A 180 -3.98 6.08 7.78
C ILE A 180 -5.34 5.40 7.83
N SER A 181 -5.85 5.04 6.65
CA SER A 181 -7.10 4.33 6.45
C SER A 181 -6.91 2.82 6.66
N LEU A 182 -7.39 2.33 7.80
CA LEU A 182 -7.50 0.91 8.12
C LEU A 182 -8.78 0.36 7.48
N CYS A 183 -8.64 -0.03 6.21
CA CYS A 183 -9.74 -0.57 5.43
C CYS A 183 -10.02 -2.04 5.79
N ASN A 184 -11.26 -2.48 5.61
CA ASN A 184 -11.68 -3.88 5.74
C ASN A 184 -10.81 -4.83 4.88
N THR A 185 -10.53 -6.03 5.38
CA THR A 185 -9.69 -7.03 4.70
C THR A 185 -10.29 -7.50 3.37
N THR A 186 -11.57 -7.85 3.34
CA THR A 186 -12.28 -8.27 2.11
C THR A 186 -12.27 -7.15 1.09
N TYR A 187 -12.52 -5.92 1.51
CA TYR A 187 -12.37 -4.74 0.66
C TYR A 187 -10.95 -4.60 0.09
N LYS A 188 -9.90 -4.79 0.90
CA LYS A 188 -8.51 -4.74 0.43
C LYS A 188 -8.21 -5.81 -0.60
N ILE A 189 -8.84 -6.98 -0.53
CA ILE A 189 -8.71 -8.02 -1.56
C ILE A 189 -9.34 -7.52 -2.87
N ILE A 190 -10.56 -6.97 -2.85
CA ILE A 190 -11.21 -6.39 -4.03
C ILE A 190 -10.33 -5.29 -4.65
N SER A 191 -9.93 -4.31 -3.85
CA SER A 191 -9.03 -3.21 -4.23
C SER A 191 -7.72 -3.74 -4.83
N LYS A 192 -7.13 -4.80 -4.24
CA LYS A 192 -5.91 -5.40 -4.76
C LYS A 192 -6.11 -6.10 -6.11
N VAL A 193 -7.23 -6.78 -6.32
CA VAL A 193 -7.56 -7.40 -7.61
C VAL A 193 -7.76 -6.33 -8.69
N ILE A 194 -8.43 -5.23 -8.37
CA ILE A 194 -8.55 -4.06 -9.25
C ILE A 194 -7.16 -3.54 -9.64
N VAL A 195 -6.29 -3.30 -8.66
CA VAL A 195 -4.91 -2.85 -8.89
C VAL A 195 -4.15 -3.82 -9.79
N THR A 196 -4.22 -5.13 -9.54
CA THR A 196 -3.54 -6.12 -10.39
C THR A 196 -4.02 -6.05 -11.84
N ARG A 197 -5.30 -5.75 -12.10
CA ARG A 197 -5.79 -5.52 -13.46
C ARG A 197 -5.30 -4.19 -14.04
N LEU A 198 -5.39 -3.10 -13.27
CA LEU A 198 -4.93 -1.76 -13.68
C LEU A 198 -3.43 -1.72 -14.01
N THR A 199 -2.59 -2.38 -13.20
CA THR A 199 -1.13 -2.40 -13.39
C THR A 199 -0.70 -2.90 -14.77
N LYS A 200 -1.49 -3.80 -15.39
CA LYS A 200 -1.21 -4.29 -16.75
C LYS A 200 -1.40 -3.20 -17.82
N LEU A 201 -2.22 -2.20 -17.53
CA LEU A 201 -2.51 -1.07 -18.42
C LEU A 201 -1.63 0.15 -18.15
N MET A 202 -1.06 0.26 -16.94
CA MET A 202 -0.29 1.44 -16.49
C MET A 202 0.85 1.81 -17.44
N HIS A 203 1.54 0.84 -18.03
CA HIS A 203 2.64 1.11 -18.96
C HIS A 203 2.22 1.88 -20.22
N ASN A 204 0.98 1.68 -20.67
CA ASN A 204 0.44 2.32 -21.87
C ASN A 204 -0.26 3.64 -21.55
N LEU A 205 -0.76 3.79 -20.32
CA LEU A 205 -1.52 4.96 -19.90
C LEU A 205 -0.64 6.08 -19.33
N ILE A 206 0.55 5.77 -18.80
CA ILE A 206 1.37 6.74 -18.06
C ILE A 206 2.62 7.14 -18.85
N CYS A 207 2.79 8.44 -19.11
CA CYS A 207 3.94 9.01 -19.80
C CYS A 207 5.26 8.65 -19.10
N PRO A 208 6.39 8.60 -19.83
CA PRO A 208 7.70 8.29 -19.27
C PRO A 208 8.15 9.23 -18.14
N ASN A 209 7.61 10.46 -18.10
CA ASN A 209 7.94 11.49 -17.12
C ASN A 209 7.39 11.22 -15.70
N GLN A 210 6.51 10.23 -15.53
CA GLN A 210 5.94 9.82 -14.25
C GLN A 210 6.51 8.46 -13.83
N LEU A 211 7.31 8.43 -12.78
CA LEU A 211 8.00 7.20 -12.36
C LEU A 211 7.32 6.49 -11.19
N ALA A 212 6.37 7.12 -10.51
CA ALA A 212 5.75 6.51 -9.34
C ALA A 212 4.73 5.42 -9.70
N PHE A 213 4.74 4.33 -8.93
CA PHE A 213 3.77 3.23 -9.00
C PHE A 213 3.63 2.54 -10.36
N VAL A 214 4.56 2.76 -11.29
CA VAL A 214 4.65 2.01 -12.55
C VAL A 214 5.75 0.94 -12.41
N PRO A 215 5.45 -0.35 -12.67
CA PRO A 215 6.45 -1.40 -12.58
C PRO A 215 7.70 -1.09 -13.43
N GLY A 216 8.88 -1.41 -12.91
CA GLY A 216 10.15 -1.21 -13.63
C GLY A 216 10.67 0.23 -13.68
N ARG A 217 9.93 1.23 -13.18
CA ARG A 217 10.41 2.62 -13.06
C ARG A 217 10.97 2.88 -11.66
N GLN A 218 12.11 3.57 -11.58
CA GLN A 218 12.78 3.83 -10.29
C GLN A 218 12.97 5.33 -10.05
N ILE A 219 12.85 5.76 -8.80
CA ILE A 219 13.04 7.18 -8.44
C ILE A 219 14.46 7.68 -8.71
N GLN A 220 15.46 6.79 -8.71
CA GLN A 220 16.84 7.17 -9.00
C GLN A 220 16.97 7.80 -10.41
N ASP A 221 16.18 7.36 -11.38
CA ASP A 221 16.22 7.92 -12.74
C ASP A 221 15.85 9.40 -12.74
N ASN A 222 14.77 9.78 -12.03
CA ASN A 222 14.37 11.19 -11.88
C ASN A 222 15.44 12.01 -11.14
N ILE A 223 16.10 11.44 -10.12
CA ILE A 223 17.15 12.12 -9.37
C ILE A 223 18.32 12.47 -10.30
N ILE A 224 18.77 11.51 -11.11
CA ILE A 224 19.87 11.71 -12.07
C ILE A 224 19.49 12.80 -13.09
N VAL A 225 18.30 12.70 -13.70
CA VAL A 225 17.85 13.69 -14.70
C VAL A 225 17.76 15.08 -14.08
N ALA A 226 17.20 15.22 -12.87
CA ALA A 226 17.13 16.50 -12.18
C ALA A 226 18.52 17.07 -11.87
N GLN A 227 19.46 16.24 -11.42
CA GLN A 227 20.84 16.66 -11.14
C GLN A 227 21.54 17.18 -12.39
N GLU A 228 21.40 16.48 -13.52
CA GLU A 228 21.98 16.89 -14.80
C GLU A 228 21.39 18.23 -15.31
N VAL A 229 20.08 18.43 -15.16
CA VAL A 229 19.43 19.69 -15.49
C VAL A 229 19.94 20.84 -14.61
N LEU A 230 20.04 20.62 -13.29
CA LEU A 230 20.55 21.63 -12.37
C LEU A 230 22.05 21.91 -12.58
N HIS A 231 22.84 20.90 -12.91
CA HIS A 231 24.23 21.08 -13.30
C HIS A 231 24.34 21.96 -14.55
N LYS A 232 23.49 21.71 -15.56
CA LYS A 232 23.39 22.55 -16.76
C LYS A 232 23.10 24.01 -16.42
N PHE A 233 22.22 24.27 -15.46
CA PHE A 233 21.89 25.63 -15.03
C PHE A 233 23.11 26.35 -14.43
N LYS A 234 23.92 25.64 -13.64
CA LYS A 234 25.14 26.20 -13.01
C LYS A 234 26.23 26.55 -14.02
N ILE A 235 26.42 25.75 -15.05
CA ILE A 235 27.51 25.93 -16.04
C ILE A 235 27.13 26.84 -17.21
N MET A 236 25.84 27.12 -17.39
CA MET A 236 25.36 27.92 -18.51
C MET A 236 25.80 29.38 -18.37
N LYS A 237 26.36 29.92 -19.46
CA LYS A 237 26.71 31.34 -19.60
C LYS A 237 25.79 31.99 -20.65
N GLY A 238 25.31 33.21 -20.39
CA GLY A 238 24.48 34.02 -21.31
C GLY A 238 23.06 34.33 -20.81
N ASN A 239 22.30 35.12 -21.60
CA ASN A 239 20.98 35.68 -21.21
C ASN A 239 19.78 34.73 -21.31
N LYS A 240 19.98 33.40 -21.32
CA LYS A 240 18.85 32.46 -21.28
C LYS A 240 18.40 32.27 -19.83
N CYS A 241 17.19 32.71 -19.52
CA CYS A 241 16.58 32.47 -18.20
C CYS A 241 15.99 31.06 -18.19
N LEU A 242 16.59 30.14 -17.45
CA LEU A 242 16.04 28.80 -17.19
C LEU A 242 15.48 28.75 -15.78
N PHE A 243 14.40 28.00 -15.58
CA PHE A 243 13.82 27.79 -14.26
C PHE A 243 13.59 26.31 -13.96
N SER A 244 13.60 26.01 -12.67
CA SER A 244 13.21 24.73 -12.09
C SER A 244 12.33 25.01 -10.88
N TRP A 245 11.08 24.55 -10.90
CA TRP A 245 10.14 24.71 -9.81
C TRP A 245 9.78 23.36 -9.23
N LYS A 246 10.13 23.15 -7.96
CA LYS A 246 9.59 22.03 -7.18
C LYS A 246 8.24 22.46 -6.62
N ILE A 247 7.20 21.71 -6.93
CA ILE A 247 5.84 21.96 -6.44
C ILE A 247 5.43 20.77 -5.57
N ASP A 248 4.85 21.08 -4.42
CA ASP A 248 4.30 20.10 -3.48
C ASP A 248 2.79 20.30 -3.35
N LEU A 249 2.03 19.23 -3.49
CA LEU A 249 0.57 19.28 -3.42
C LEU A 249 0.10 19.09 -1.98
N SER A 250 -0.32 20.17 -1.35
CA SER A 250 -0.90 20.11 -0.01
C SER A 250 -2.14 19.20 0.02
N LYS A 251 -2.07 18.14 0.83
CA LYS A 251 -3.15 17.16 1.05
C LYS A 251 -3.67 16.56 -0.27
N ALA A 252 -2.74 16.15 -1.14
CA ALA A 252 -3.04 15.70 -2.50
C ALA A 252 -4.09 14.57 -2.55
N TYR A 253 -4.04 13.63 -1.60
CA TYR A 253 -4.98 12.52 -1.52
C TYR A 253 -6.36 12.98 -1.03
N ASP A 254 -6.42 13.91 -0.07
CA ASP A 254 -7.67 14.31 0.57
C ASP A 254 -8.53 15.24 -0.32
N ARG A 255 -7.91 15.89 -1.31
CA ARG A 255 -8.56 16.93 -2.15
C ARG A 255 -9.00 16.45 -3.53
N LEU A 256 -8.73 15.19 -3.87
CA LEU A 256 -9.01 14.68 -5.21
C LEU A 256 -10.52 14.50 -5.43
N GLN A 257 -11.08 15.20 -6.41
CA GLN A 257 -12.52 15.19 -6.68
C GLN A 257 -12.96 13.88 -7.34
N TRP A 258 -14.05 13.27 -6.85
CA TRP A 258 -14.53 11.98 -7.35
C TRP A 258 -15.03 12.03 -8.79
N ASN A 259 -15.70 13.12 -9.18
CA ASN A 259 -16.14 13.31 -10.57
C ASN A 259 -14.94 13.32 -11.53
N PHE A 260 -13.86 14.01 -11.14
CA PHE A 260 -12.62 14.03 -11.91
C PHE A 260 -11.99 12.63 -12.03
N ILE A 261 -11.96 11.86 -10.94
CA ILE A 261 -11.49 10.46 -10.98
C ILE A 261 -12.30 9.65 -12.01
N ARG A 262 -13.63 9.78 -11.99
CA ARG A 262 -14.51 9.07 -12.93
C ARG A 262 -14.21 9.45 -14.38
N GLU A 263 -14.08 10.73 -14.67
CA GLU A 263 -13.73 11.24 -16.01
C GLU A 263 -12.40 10.66 -16.50
N VAL A 264 -11.37 10.69 -15.65
CA VAL A 264 -10.03 10.16 -15.98
C VAL A 264 -10.08 8.67 -16.29
N ILE A 265 -10.81 7.89 -15.49
CA ILE A 265 -10.95 6.43 -15.69
C ILE A 265 -11.68 6.13 -17.00
N VAL A 266 -12.76 6.86 -17.30
CA VAL A 266 -13.53 6.68 -18.54
C VAL A 266 -12.69 7.07 -19.76
N GLU A 267 -11.90 8.13 -19.68
CA GLU A 267 -11.00 8.54 -20.75
C GLU A 267 -9.83 7.55 -20.97
N ALA A 268 -9.47 6.78 -19.94
CA ALA A 268 -8.54 5.66 -20.04
C ALA A 268 -9.17 4.39 -20.68
N ASP A 269 -10.35 4.53 -21.30
CA ASP A 269 -11.13 3.49 -21.98
C ASP A 269 -11.59 2.33 -21.07
N LEU A 270 -11.65 2.58 -19.75
CA LEU A 270 -12.28 1.67 -18.80
C LEU A 270 -13.80 1.88 -18.81
N LYS A 271 -14.58 0.79 -18.80
CA LYS A 271 -16.05 0.85 -18.97
C LYS A 271 -16.79 -0.16 -18.07
N GLY A 272 -18.10 0.07 -17.94
CA GLY A 272 -19.05 -0.83 -17.29
C GLY A 272 -18.80 -1.02 -15.79
N SER A 273 -19.17 -2.21 -15.31
CA SER A 273 -19.13 -2.56 -13.88
C SER A 273 -17.76 -2.37 -13.24
N PHE A 274 -16.67 -2.40 -14.00
CA PHE A 274 -15.33 -2.17 -13.47
C PHE A 274 -15.12 -0.70 -13.04
N VAL A 275 -15.62 0.26 -13.83
CA VAL A 275 -15.60 1.68 -13.46
C VAL A 275 -16.52 1.91 -12.28
N ASP A 276 -17.70 1.32 -12.32
CA ASP A 276 -18.67 1.44 -11.23
C ASP A 276 -18.10 0.89 -9.93
N LEU A 277 -17.37 -0.24 -9.97
CA LEU A 277 -16.69 -0.81 -8.81
C LEU A 277 -15.59 0.09 -8.26
N ILE A 278 -14.77 0.71 -9.13
CA ILE A 278 -13.75 1.67 -8.70
C ILE A 278 -14.41 2.88 -8.04
N MET A 279 -15.48 3.40 -8.65
CA MET A 279 -16.22 4.53 -8.11
C MET A 279 -16.92 4.16 -6.79
N TRP A 280 -17.45 2.94 -6.69
CA TRP A 280 -18.03 2.39 -5.45
C TRP A 280 -16.98 2.33 -4.34
N CYS A 281 -15.76 1.88 -4.66
CA CYS A 281 -14.65 1.88 -3.71
C CYS A 281 -14.41 3.27 -3.10
N VAL A 282 -14.33 4.32 -3.92
CA VAL A 282 -13.93 5.67 -3.46
C VAL A 282 -15.08 6.48 -2.87
N SER A 283 -16.29 6.40 -3.45
CA SER A 283 -17.39 7.31 -3.12
C SER A 283 -18.29 6.85 -1.99
N THR A 284 -18.30 5.55 -1.67
CA THR A 284 -19.22 4.99 -0.66
C THR A 284 -18.56 4.78 0.71
N VAL A 285 -17.35 5.31 0.90
CA VAL A 285 -16.58 5.11 2.12
C VAL A 285 -17.24 5.78 3.32
N ARG A 286 -17.22 5.08 4.46
CA ARG A 286 -17.67 5.62 5.75
C ARG A 286 -16.51 5.55 6.72
N TYR A 287 -16.12 6.69 7.29
CA TYR A 287 -15.01 6.78 8.22
C TYR A 287 -15.47 6.83 9.66
N ARG A 288 -14.66 6.25 10.54
CA ARG A 288 -14.64 6.58 11.97
C ARG A 288 -13.18 6.80 12.36
N ALA A 289 -12.89 7.82 13.16
CA ALA A 289 -11.53 8.07 13.64
C ALA A 289 -11.26 7.28 14.92
N VAL A 290 -10.03 6.79 15.08
CA VAL A 290 -9.56 6.19 16.33
C VAL A 290 -8.74 7.25 17.07
N LEU A 291 -9.27 7.73 18.19
CA LEU A 291 -8.68 8.77 19.03
C LEU A 291 -8.48 8.20 20.43
N ASN A 292 -7.23 8.12 20.90
CA ASN A 292 -6.88 7.61 22.23
C ASN A 292 -7.49 6.22 22.57
N GLY A 293 -7.65 5.36 21.56
CA GLY A 293 -8.25 4.03 21.72
C GLY A 293 -9.76 3.98 21.57
N GLU A 294 -10.43 5.13 21.55
CA GLU A 294 -11.87 5.23 21.31
C GLU A 294 -12.19 5.52 19.85
N VAL A 295 -13.36 5.08 19.40
CA VAL A 295 -13.79 5.22 18.01
C VAL A 295 -14.91 6.24 17.92
N THR A 296 -14.71 7.29 17.13
CA THR A 296 -15.69 8.38 16.96
C THR A 296 -16.97 7.92 16.28
N GLU A 297 -17.94 8.84 16.19
CA GLU A 297 -19.09 8.70 15.29
C GLU A 297 -18.66 8.55 13.83
N THR A 298 -19.59 8.03 13.02
CA THR A 298 -19.35 7.79 11.60
C THR A 298 -19.55 9.07 10.80
N PHE A 299 -18.64 9.35 9.89
CA PHE A 299 -18.76 10.46 8.94
C PHE A 299 -18.41 10.01 7.51
N THR A 300 -18.95 10.72 6.53
CA THR A 300 -18.75 10.45 5.10
C THR A 300 -17.98 11.58 4.45
N PRO A 301 -16.86 11.33 3.74
CA PRO A 301 -16.18 12.36 2.98
C PRO A 301 -16.99 12.73 1.73
N GLY A 302 -16.74 13.92 1.17
CA GLY A 302 -17.26 14.32 -0.15
C GLY A 302 -16.23 14.26 -1.28
N CYS A 303 -14.95 14.08 -0.94
CA CYS A 303 -13.85 13.97 -1.90
C CYS A 303 -12.66 13.24 -1.27
N GLY A 304 -11.63 13.01 -2.08
CA GLY A 304 -10.38 12.41 -1.67
C GLY A 304 -10.34 10.89 -1.80
N ILE A 305 -9.16 10.34 -1.58
CA ILE A 305 -8.84 8.92 -1.69
C ILE A 305 -8.10 8.45 -0.44
N ARG A 306 -8.29 7.18 -0.06
CA ARG A 306 -7.79 6.62 1.20
C ARG A 306 -6.28 6.45 1.20
N GLN A 307 -5.61 6.93 2.24
CA GLN A 307 -4.20 6.66 2.42
C GLN A 307 -4.00 5.33 3.16
N GLY A 308 -3.45 4.32 2.49
CA GLY A 308 -3.35 2.95 3.02
C GLY A 308 -4.27 1.95 2.31
N ASP A 309 -5.06 2.42 1.35
CA ASP A 309 -5.77 1.61 0.38
C ASP A 309 -4.84 1.28 -0.81
N PRO A 310 -4.75 0.00 -1.23
CA PRO A 310 -3.95 -0.39 -2.40
C PRO A 310 -4.29 0.35 -3.70
N LEU A 311 -5.55 0.74 -3.89
CA LEU A 311 -6.06 1.34 -5.13
C LEU A 311 -5.69 2.82 -5.26
N SER A 312 -5.72 3.57 -4.15
CA SER A 312 -5.54 5.02 -4.12
C SER A 312 -4.29 5.53 -4.86
N PRO A 313 -3.08 4.96 -4.70
CA PRO A 313 -1.90 5.47 -5.39
C PRO A 313 -2.01 5.40 -6.92
N TYR A 314 -2.69 4.38 -7.45
CA TYR A 314 -2.87 4.21 -8.89
C TYR A 314 -3.87 5.19 -9.46
N LEU A 315 -4.98 5.43 -8.75
CA LEU A 315 -5.95 6.47 -9.13
C LEU A 315 -5.32 7.85 -9.10
N PHE A 316 -4.48 8.12 -8.09
CA PHE A 316 -3.76 9.37 -7.98
C PHE A 316 -2.82 9.59 -9.18
N VAL A 317 -2.03 8.58 -9.54
CA VAL A 317 -1.11 8.66 -10.68
C VAL A 317 -1.87 8.86 -12.00
N LEU A 318 -2.97 8.15 -12.21
CA LEU A 318 -3.83 8.36 -13.40
C LEU A 318 -4.38 9.79 -13.47
N CYS A 319 -4.77 10.36 -12.33
CA CYS A 319 -5.24 11.75 -12.28
C CYS A 319 -4.10 12.74 -12.57
N MET A 320 -2.92 12.53 -11.98
CA MET A 320 -1.74 13.36 -12.23
C MET A 320 -1.25 13.28 -13.68
N GLU A 321 -1.50 12.17 -14.36
CA GLU A 321 -1.16 11.99 -15.77
C GLU A 321 -1.84 13.03 -16.67
N LYS A 322 -3.06 13.49 -16.32
CA LYS A 322 -3.72 14.58 -17.05
C LYS A 322 -2.89 15.86 -17.05
N LEU A 323 -2.22 16.17 -15.94
CA LEU A 323 -1.31 17.32 -15.88
C LEU A 323 -0.12 17.12 -16.83
N SER A 324 0.44 15.91 -16.91
CA SER A 324 1.52 15.57 -17.85
C SER A 324 1.08 15.80 -19.30
N HIS A 325 -0.11 15.32 -19.68
CA HIS A 325 -0.68 15.55 -21.01
C HIS A 325 -0.89 17.04 -21.32
N LEU A 326 -1.39 17.82 -20.36
CA LEU A 326 -1.55 19.27 -20.54
C LEU A 326 -0.21 19.97 -20.76
N ILE A 327 0.82 19.63 -19.98
CA ILE A 327 2.17 20.17 -20.17
C ILE A 327 2.71 19.78 -21.55
N ASN A 328 2.63 18.50 -21.92
CA ASN A 328 3.12 18.00 -23.20
C ASN A 328 2.39 18.66 -24.38
N ARG A 329 1.09 18.93 -24.26
CA ARG A 329 0.32 19.69 -25.24
C ARG A 329 0.86 21.12 -25.39
N ARG A 330 1.17 21.81 -24.29
CA ARG A 330 1.78 23.16 -24.33
C ARG A 330 3.20 23.15 -24.90
N VAL A 331 3.96 22.09 -24.67
CA VAL A 331 5.28 21.88 -25.28
C VAL A 331 5.15 21.71 -26.79
N HIS A 332 4.21 20.86 -27.23
CA HIS A 332 3.97 20.59 -28.65
C HIS A 332 3.60 21.86 -29.44
N PHE A 333 2.73 22.71 -28.87
CA PHE A 333 2.37 23.99 -29.49
C PHE A 333 3.41 25.11 -29.31
N GLY A 334 4.55 24.83 -28.67
CA GLY A 334 5.63 25.81 -28.47
C GLY A 334 5.36 26.87 -27.40
N TYR A 335 4.24 26.80 -26.68
CA TYR A 335 3.93 27.68 -25.55
C TYR A 335 4.79 27.40 -24.32
N TRP A 336 5.27 26.16 -24.16
CA TRP A 336 6.20 25.77 -23.11
C TRP A 336 7.56 25.39 -23.70
N LYS A 337 8.59 26.19 -23.42
CA LYS A 337 9.96 25.90 -23.88
C LYS A 337 10.66 25.00 -22.88
N CYS A 338 10.95 23.76 -23.28
CA CYS A 338 11.67 22.78 -22.46
C CYS A 338 13.15 23.12 -22.25
N VAL A 339 13.74 22.47 -21.26
CA VAL A 339 15.19 22.43 -21.05
C VAL A 339 15.78 21.27 -21.85
N LYS A 340 16.97 21.48 -22.43
CA LYS A 340 17.79 20.41 -23.01
C LYS A 340 19.17 20.44 -22.37
N VAL A 341 19.62 19.31 -21.82
CA VAL A 341 20.94 19.21 -21.17
C VAL A 341 22.05 19.28 -22.22
N SER A 342 21.87 18.61 -23.36
CA SER A 342 22.80 18.58 -24.51
C SER A 342 22.10 19.01 -25.82
N ARG A 343 22.88 19.36 -26.86
CA ARG A 343 22.34 19.88 -28.13
C ARG A 343 21.39 18.89 -28.83
N GLY A 344 21.64 17.59 -28.71
CA GLY A 344 20.78 16.51 -29.24
C GLY A 344 19.96 15.77 -28.19
N GLY A 345 19.99 16.22 -26.92
CA GLY A 345 19.31 15.54 -25.83
C GLY A 345 17.79 15.71 -25.87
N PRO A 346 17.06 14.81 -25.17
CA PRO A 346 15.61 14.92 -25.08
C PRO A 346 15.18 16.22 -24.39
N PRO A 347 14.08 16.85 -24.83
CA PRO A 347 13.50 17.99 -24.14
C PRO A 347 12.88 17.54 -22.81
N ILE A 348 13.21 18.24 -21.72
CA ILE A 348 12.72 17.99 -20.37
C ILE A 348 11.83 19.16 -19.96
N SER A 349 10.56 18.87 -19.70
CA SER A 349 9.57 19.84 -19.20
C SER A 349 9.15 19.57 -17.76
N HIS A 350 9.07 18.30 -17.35
CA HIS A 350 8.66 17.92 -16.01
C HIS A 350 9.18 16.53 -15.62
N LEU A 351 9.32 16.32 -14.31
CA LEU A 351 9.61 15.03 -13.68
C LEU A 351 8.61 14.82 -12.53
N PHE A 352 7.83 13.76 -12.60
CA PHE A 352 6.80 13.44 -11.62
C PHE A 352 7.17 12.20 -10.81
N PHE A 353 6.89 12.26 -9.52
CA PHE A 353 6.92 11.11 -8.63
C PHE A 353 5.80 11.22 -7.60
N ALA A 354 4.65 10.61 -7.91
CA ALA A 354 3.45 10.72 -7.11
C ALA A 354 3.05 12.19 -6.96
N ASP A 355 2.97 12.71 -5.73
CA ASP A 355 2.59 14.08 -5.36
C ASP A 355 3.74 15.10 -5.48
N ASP A 356 4.99 14.65 -5.45
CA ASP A 356 6.17 15.48 -5.71
C ASP A 356 6.39 15.64 -7.22
N PHE A 357 6.53 16.87 -7.70
CA PHE A 357 6.98 17.12 -9.06
C PHE A 357 7.87 18.34 -9.23
N ILE A 358 8.69 18.27 -10.27
CA ILE A 358 9.57 19.37 -10.69
C ILE A 358 9.20 19.76 -12.11
N LEU A 359 8.98 21.06 -12.33
CA LEU A 359 8.77 21.66 -13.64
C LEU A 359 10.03 22.38 -14.12
N PHE A 360 10.34 22.24 -15.39
CA PHE A 360 11.50 22.84 -16.05
C PHE A 360 11.07 23.63 -17.27
N GLY A 361 11.66 24.81 -17.46
CA GLY A 361 11.41 25.58 -18.66
C GLY A 361 12.33 26.78 -18.86
N GLN A 362 12.01 27.57 -19.88
CA GLN A 362 12.68 28.84 -20.18
C GLN A 362 11.74 30.00 -19.88
N GLY A 363 12.22 30.96 -19.08
CA GLY A 363 11.54 32.21 -18.77
C GLY A 363 11.94 33.35 -19.71
N SER A 364 11.18 34.44 -19.64
CA SER A 364 11.56 35.75 -20.21
C SER A 364 11.61 36.77 -19.08
N VAL A 365 12.65 37.60 -19.05
CA VAL A 365 12.85 38.63 -18.01
C VAL A 365 11.70 39.64 -17.97
N THR A 366 10.99 39.83 -19.09
CA THR A 366 9.82 40.72 -19.22
C THR A 366 8.52 40.22 -18.57
N LYS A 367 8.46 39.00 -18.02
CA LYS A 367 7.21 38.38 -17.52
C LYS A 367 7.17 38.10 -16.01
N LEU A 368 8.08 38.71 -15.23
CA LEU A 368 8.25 38.43 -13.81
C LEU A 368 7.94 39.64 -12.88
N ASN A 369 7.35 40.70 -13.42
CA ASN A 369 6.83 41.83 -12.64
C ASN A 369 5.32 41.76 -12.51
#